data_AF-A0A5S9MI56-F1
#
_entry.id   AF-A0A5S9MI56-F1
#
_cell.length_a   1.000
_cell.length_b   1.000
_cell.length_c   1.000
_cell.angle_alpha   90.00
_cell.angle_beta   90.00
_cell.angle_gamma   90.00
#
_symmetry.space_group_name_H-M   'P 1'
#
loop_
_entity.id
_entity.type
_entity.pdbx_description
1 polymer ?
#
loop_
_entity_poly.entity_id
_entity_poly.type
_entity_poly.pdbx_seq_one_letter_code
_entity_poly.pdbx_strand_id
1 'polypeptide(L)' 'MYEPGLKELLKRNLEQGRIHFHINGAEVYPRADVLMIAVGTPQQADGQADLQYVFQAAKKRWG' A
#
# COMPACT_ATOMS: atom_id res chain seq x y z
N MET A 1 14.57 1.57 -6.21
CA MET A 1 14.16 0.23 -6.70
C MET A 1 14.26 0.23 -8.21
N TYR A 2 14.82 -0.82 -8.81
CA TYR A 2 14.78 -1.04 -10.25
C TYR A 2 14.13 -2.39 -10.51
N GLU A 3 12.98 -2.36 -11.18
CA GLU A 3 12.19 -3.53 -11.55
C GLU A 3 11.94 -3.43 -13.06
N PRO A 4 12.56 -4.29 -13.89
CA PRO A 4 12.38 -4.26 -15.33
C PRO A 4 10.91 -4.34 -15.74
N GLY A 5 10.44 -3.41 -16.58
CA GLY A 5 9.07 -3.39 -17.10
C GLY A 5 8.01 -2.77 -16.18
N LEU A 6 8.35 -2.46 -14.91
CA LEU A 6 7.40 -1.85 -13.97
C LEU A 6 6.98 -0.45 -14.41
N LYS A 7 7.92 0.33 -14.97
CA LYS A 7 7.67 1.72 -15.39
C LYS A 7 6.64 1.78 -16.52
N GLU A 8 6.77 0.91 -17.51
CA GLU A 8 5.90 0.83 -18.67
C GLU A 8 4.49 0.34 -18.27
N LEU A 9 4.43 -0.69 -17.41
CA LEU A 9 3.16 -1.19 -16.88
C LEU A 9 2.44 -0.12 -16.07
N LEU A 10 3.17 0.59 -15.20
CA LEU A 10 2.60 1.66 -14.38
C LEU A 10 2.09 2.81 -15.25
N LYS A 11 2.90 3.29 -16.20
CA LYS A 11 2.53 4.37 -17.12
C LYS A 11 1.23 4.07 -17.86
N ARG A 12 1.10 2.88 -18.45
CA ARG A 12 -0.12 2.46 -19.17
C ARG A 12 -1.36 2.46 -18.28
N ASN A 13 -1.25 1.98 -17.04
CA ASN A 13 -2.38 1.91 -16.13
C ASN A 13 -2.76 3.28 -15.55
N LEU A 14 -1.80 4.18 -15.39
CA LEU A 14 -2.04 5.58 -15.03
C LEU A 14 -2.78 6.32 -16.16
N GLU A 15 -2.30 6.20 -17.40
CA GLU A 15 -2.93 6.80 -18.58
C GLU A 15 -4.36 6.29 -18.81
N GLN A 16 -4.63 5.03 -18.46
CA GLN A 16 -5.95 4.42 -18.56
C GLN A 16 -6.83 4.63 -17.33
N GLY A 17 -6.38 5.39 -16.32
CA GLY A 17 -7.16 5.71 -15.13
C GLY A 17 -7.52 4.50 -14.25
N ARG A 18 -6.71 3.43 -14.29
CA ARG A 18 -6.92 2.24 -13.44
C ARG A 18 -6.16 2.26 -12.13
N ILE A 19 -5.09 3.06 -12.07
CA ILE A 19 -4.28 3.26 -10.86
C ILE A 19 -4.35 4.73 -10.48
N HIS A 20 -4.60 4.98 -9.19
CA HIS A 20 -4.56 6.31 -8.60
C HIS A 20 -3.67 6.27 -7.36
N PHE A 21 -2.79 7.26 -7.23
CA PHE A 21 -1.95 7.43 -6.06
C PHE A 21 -2.55 8.48 -5.14
N HIS A 22 -2.66 8.13 -3.86
CA HIS A 22 -3.16 9.01 -2.83
C HIS A 22 -2.19 9.00 -1.65
N ILE A 23 -1.94 10.18 -1.08
CA ILE A 23 -1.19 10.31 0.17
C ILE A 23 -2.14 10.07 1.35
N ASN A 24 -3.38 10.56 1.24
CA ASN A 24 -4.43 10.36 2.21
C ASN A 24 -5.42 9.29 1.73
N GLY A 25 -5.31 8.08 2.29
CA GLY A 25 -6.23 7.00 1.93
C GLY A 25 -7.64 7.14 2.51
N ALA A 26 -7.87 8.01 3.51
CA ALA A 26 -9.19 8.17 4.14
C ALA A 26 -10.30 8.55 3.14
N GLU A 27 -9.93 9.22 2.04
CA GLU A 27 -10.85 9.61 0.97
C GLU A 27 -11.24 8.45 0.03
N VAL A 28 -10.44 7.39 0.01
CA VAL A 28 -10.57 6.26 -0.93
C VAL A 28 -11.11 5.01 -0.24
N TYR A 29 -10.78 4.82 1.03
CA TYR A 29 -11.15 3.62 1.80
C TYR A 29 -12.65 3.28 1.78
N PRO A 30 -13.59 4.25 1.92
CA PRO A 30 -15.01 3.93 1.91
C PRO A 30 -15.53 3.38 0.58
N ARG A 31 -14.74 3.52 -0.50
CA ARG A 31 -15.09 3.10 -1.86
C ARG A 31 -14.40 1.78 -2.26
N ALA A 32 -13.54 1.22 -1.42
CA ALA A 32 -12.77 0.03 -1.74
C ALA A 32 -13.55 -1.23 -1.35
N ASP A 33 -13.77 -2.14 -2.31
CA ASP A 33 -14.33 -3.47 -2.01
C ASP A 33 -13.33 -4.35 -1.24
N VAL A 34 -12.04 -4.15 -1.49
CA VAL A 34 -10.93 -4.90 -0.88
C VAL A 34 -9.80 -3.94 -0.53
N LEU A 35 -9.23 -4.11 0.67
CA LEU A 35 -8.05 -3.38 1.14
C LEU A 35 -6.89 -4.35 1.36
N MET A 36 -5.75 -4.08 0.72
CA MET A 36 -4.52 -4.86 0.86
C MET A 36 -3.44 -4.06 1.57
N ILE A 37 -2.89 -4.61 2.66
CA ILE A 37 -1.80 -3.98 3.42
C ILE A 37 -0.47 -4.51 2.88
N ALA A 38 0.29 -3.63 2.24
CA ALA A 38 1.59 -3.94 1.64
C ALA A 38 2.75 -3.15 2.29
N VAL A 39 2.63 -2.85 3.59
CA VAL A 39 3.69 -2.19 4.37
C VAL A 39 4.82 -3.18 4.68
N GLY A 40 6.02 -2.67 4.93
CA GLY A 40 7.15 -3.50 5.35
C GLY A 40 6.97 -4.01 6.78
N THR A 41 7.48 -5.22 7.01
CA THR A 41 7.65 -5.83 8.34
C THR A 41 9.15 -6.05 8.58
N PRO A 42 9.92 -4.98 8.86
CA PRO A 42 11.34 -5.12 9.11
C PRO A 42 11.59 -6.05 10.31
N GLN A 43 12.80 -6.58 10.40
CA GLN A 43 13.16 -7.47 11.49
C GLN A 43 13.53 -6.67 12.76
N GLN A 44 13.15 -7.18 13.93
CA GLN A 44 13.56 -6.69 15.24
C GLN A 44 14.94 -7.24 15.63
N ALA A 45 15.54 -6.68 16.69
CA ALA A 45 16.87 -7.08 17.16
C ALA A 45 16.95 -8.57 17.58
N ASP A 46 15.83 -9.17 18.00
CA ASP A 46 15.71 -10.59 18.36
C ASP A 46 15.36 -11.49 17.17
N GLY A 47 15.26 -10.92 15.98
CA GLY A 47 14.95 -11.64 14.76
C GLY A 47 13.47 -11.77 14.42
N GLN A 48 12.56 -11.31 15.28
CA GLN A 48 11.11 -11.37 15.01
C GLN A 48 10.68 -10.31 14.00
N ALA A 49 9.53 -10.52 13.36
CA ALA A 49 8.95 -9.52 12.47
C ALA A 49 8.35 -8.36 13.28
N ASP A 50 8.68 -7.13 12.92
CA ASP A 50 8.05 -5.94 13.46
C ASP A 50 6.71 -5.69 12.76
N LEU A 51 5.62 -5.97 13.47
CA LEU A 51 4.25 -5.83 12.96
C LEU A 51 3.63 -4.45 13.22
N GLN A 52 4.38 -3.49 13.80
CA GLN A 52 3.81 -2.20 14.17
C GLN A 52 3.16 -1.47 12.98
N TYR A 53 3.75 -1.55 11.78
CA TYR A 53 3.23 -0.89 10.60
C TYR A 53 1.94 -1.54 10.08
N VAL A 54 1.83 -2.87 10.21
CA VAL A 54 0.60 -3.61 9.86
C VAL A 54 -0.53 -3.18 10.76
N PHE A 55 -0.30 -3.14 12.08
CA PHE A 55 -1.31 -2.71 13.04
C PHE A 55 -1.65 -1.22 12.90
N GLN A 56 -0.68 -0.35 12.61
CA GLN A 56 -0.94 1.05 12.34
C GLN A 56 -1.82 1.24 11.09
N ALA A 57 -1.52 0.51 10.02
CA ALA A 57 -2.36 0.51 8.81
C ALA A 57 -3.77 0.00 9.14
N ALA A 58 -3.90 -1.15 9.80
CA ALA A 58 -5.19 -1.78 10.12
C ALA A 58 -6.05 -0.97 11.12
N LYS A 59 -5.41 -0.29 12.08
CA LYS A 59 -6.08 0.50 13.13
C LYS A 59 -6.65 1.81 12.60
N LYS A 60 -6.13 2.37 11.48
CA LYS A 60 -6.75 3.55 10.86
C LYS A 60 -8.23 3.26 10.69
N ARG A 61 -9.07 4.03 11.37
CA ARG A 61 -10.51 3.82 11.36
C ARG A 61 -10.96 4.06 9.92
N TRP A 62 -11.35 3.00 9.24
CA TRP A 62 -11.81 3.01 7.85
C TRP A 62 -13.25 3.54 7.72
N GLY A 63 -13.64 4.46 8.61
CA GLY A 63 -15.00 5.00 8.75
C GLY A 63 -14.98 6.45 9.18
#